data_AF-A0A4Y2IDS6-F1
#
_entry.id   AF-A0A4Y2IDS6-F1
#
_cell.length_a   1.000
_cell.length_b   1.000
_cell.length_c   1.000
_cell.angle_alpha   90.00
_cell.angle_beta   90.00
_cell.angle_gamma   90.00
#
_symmetry.space_group_name_H-M   'P 1'
#
loop_
_entity.id
_entity.type
_entity.pdbx_description
1 polymer ?
#
loop_
_entity_poly.entity_id
_entity_poly.type
_entity_poly.pdbx_seq_one_letter_code
_entity_poly.pdbx_strand_id
1 'polypeptide(L)'
;MPVRITRNSDKSRKKKMCAKKMNVTVKDVIYWVSESWDNVTQSRLVKSWKKLWPSLADSSKGEQGEANTSEILPLIKCIPGCEDATEHTVTVWLSCDTEANQLYTDEEIISLVQNKPQDYSDLEETDEPEYVLVSHSEAANALEIAL
;
A
#
# COMPACT_ATOMS: atom_id res chain seq x y z
N MET A 1 -18.87 -45.85 1.95
CA MET A 1 -18.00 -45.67 3.14
C MET A 1 -17.37 -44.28 3.07
N PRO A 2 -17.55 -43.40 4.07
CA PRO A 2 -17.01 -42.04 4.00
C PRO A 2 -15.52 -42.03 4.38
N VAL A 3 -14.70 -41.41 3.53
CA VAL A 3 -13.27 -41.18 3.76
C VAL A 3 -13.12 -40.09 4.82
N ARG A 4 -12.60 -40.44 5.99
CA ARG A 4 -12.21 -39.48 7.04
C ARG A 4 -10.99 -38.71 6.56
N ILE A 5 -11.18 -37.49 6.05
CA ILE A 5 -10.09 -36.54 5.87
C ILE A 5 -9.64 -36.11 7.28
N THR A 6 -8.51 -36.66 7.71
CA THR A 6 -7.95 -36.45 9.04
C THR A 6 -7.55 -34.97 9.22
N ARG A 7 -8.28 -34.23 10.06
CA ARG A 7 -7.94 -32.89 10.60
C ARG A 7 -6.50 -32.77 11.17
N ASN A 8 -5.80 -33.88 11.37
CA ASN A 8 -4.44 -33.92 11.90
C ASN A 8 -3.36 -33.46 10.89
N SER A 9 -3.56 -33.60 9.59
CA SER A 9 -2.55 -33.22 8.58
C SER A 9 -2.42 -31.70 8.42
N ASP A 10 -3.51 -30.96 8.63
CA ASP A 10 -3.56 -29.49 8.63
C ASP A 10 -2.93 -28.91 9.92
N LYS A 11 -3.28 -29.47 11.09
CA LYS A 11 -2.62 -29.12 12.36
C LYS A 11 -1.12 -29.42 12.35
N SER A 12 -0.67 -30.49 11.71
CA SER A 12 0.76 -30.80 11.59
C SER A 12 1.51 -29.83 10.67
N ARG A 13 0.86 -29.23 9.67
CA ARG A 13 1.45 -28.13 8.89
C ARG A 13 1.58 -26.86 9.73
N LYS A 14 0.50 -26.48 10.44
CA LYS A 14 0.49 -25.31 11.34
C LYS A 14 1.50 -25.44 12.49
N LYS A 15 1.65 -26.62 13.08
CA LYS A 15 2.56 -26.87 14.21
C LYS A 15 4.04 -26.96 13.78
N LYS A 16 4.33 -27.35 12.53
CA LYS A 16 5.69 -27.34 11.96
C LYS A 16 6.15 -25.94 11.49
N MET A 17 5.24 -24.99 11.31
CA MET A 17 5.58 -23.58 11.07
C MET A 17 6.09 -22.87 12.34
N CYS A 18 5.77 -23.35 13.53
CA CYS A 18 6.17 -22.69 14.79
C CYS A 18 7.64 -22.92 15.20
N ALA A 19 8.43 -23.68 14.43
CA ALA A 19 9.82 -24.03 14.80
C ALA A 19 10.87 -23.71 13.72
N LYS A 20 10.50 -22.96 12.68
CA LYS A 20 11.46 -22.41 11.71
C LYS A 20 11.29 -20.90 11.77
N LYS A 21 12.33 -20.18 12.19
CA LYS A 21 12.38 -18.73 12.04
C LYS A 21 12.32 -18.45 10.54
N MET A 22 11.12 -18.19 10.05
CA MET A 22 10.88 -17.80 8.67
C MET A 22 11.42 -16.38 8.59
N ASN A 23 12.57 -16.21 7.94
CA ASN A 23 13.07 -14.87 7.64
C ASN A 23 12.20 -14.32 6.51
N VAL A 24 11.07 -13.74 6.89
CA VAL A 24 10.19 -13.03 5.96
C VAL A 24 10.81 -11.67 5.68
N THR A 25 11.13 -11.42 4.42
CA THR A 25 11.63 -10.14 3.96
C THR A 25 10.50 -9.27 3.41
N VAL A 26 10.73 -7.97 3.29
CA VAL A 26 9.78 -7.05 2.62
C VAL A 26 9.46 -7.52 1.20
N LYS A 27 10.45 -8.06 0.47
CA LYS A 27 10.27 -8.63 -0.87
C LYS A 27 9.26 -9.79 -0.86
N ASP A 28 9.32 -10.67 0.14
CA ASP A 28 8.39 -11.79 0.26
C ASP A 28 6.96 -11.28 0.49
N VAL A 29 6.79 -10.26 1.33
CA VAL A 29 5.49 -9.65 1.60
C VAL A 29 4.92 -9.00 0.34
N ILE A 30 5.73 -8.22 -0.39
CA ILE A 30 5.30 -7.58 -1.64
C ILE A 30 4.86 -8.63 -2.66
N TYR A 31 5.65 -9.69 -2.83
CA TYR A 31 5.31 -10.77 -3.77
C TYR A 31 4.04 -11.50 -3.35
N TRP A 32 3.86 -11.80 -2.06
CA TRP A 32 2.62 -12.43 -1.58
C TRP A 32 1.39 -11.54 -1.75
N VAL A 33 1.52 -10.22 -1.54
CA VAL A 33 0.41 -9.28 -1.79
C VAL A 33 0.07 -9.26 -3.28
N SER A 34 1.08 -9.22 -4.15
CA SER A 34 0.90 -9.30 -5.60
C SER A 34 0.24 -10.61 -6.03
N GLU A 35 0.73 -11.76 -5.56
CA GLU A 35 0.13 -13.08 -5.84
C GLU A 35 -1.28 -13.23 -5.26
N SER A 36 -1.56 -12.56 -4.14
CA SER A 36 -2.91 -12.53 -3.55
C SER A 36 -3.89 -11.72 -4.39
N TRP A 37 -3.42 -10.74 -5.17
CA TRP A 37 -4.25 -9.90 -6.03
C TRP A 37 -4.99 -10.71 -7.09
N ASP A 38 -4.33 -11.72 -7.68
CA ASP A 38 -4.94 -12.62 -8.69
C ASP A 38 -6.14 -13.41 -8.12
N ASN A 39 -6.19 -13.58 -6.80
CA ASN A 39 -7.29 -14.26 -6.11
C ASN A 39 -8.49 -13.33 -5.80
N VAL A 40 -8.35 -12.03 -6.07
CA VAL A 40 -9.39 -11.01 -5.87
C VAL A 40 -10.30 -10.94 -7.11
N THR A 41 -11.51 -11.49 -6.99
CA THR A 41 -12.51 -11.40 -8.07
C THR A 41 -13.18 -10.03 -8.10
N GLN A 42 -13.58 -9.55 -9.29
CA GLN A 42 -14.37 -8.31 -9.45
C GLN A 42 -15.61 -8.25 -8.53
N SER A 43 -16.31 -9.37 -8.38
CA SER A 43 -17.49 -9.45 -7.50
C SER A 43 -17.19 -9.15 -6.02
N ARG A 44 -15.99 -9.48 -5.54
CA ARG A 44 -15.55 -9.19 -4.17
C ARG A 44 -15.25 -7.70 -4.00
N LEU A 45 -14.58 -7.10 -4.98
CA LEU A 45 -14.35 -5.65 -5.00
C LEU A 45 -15.68 -4.89 -5.00
N VAL A 46 -16.57 -5.19 -5.95
CA VAL A 46 -17.89 -4.53 -6.03
C VAL A 46 -18.67 -4.65 -4.72
N LYS A 47 -18.67 -5.83 -4.09
CA LYS A 47 -19.34 -6.03 -2.79
C LYS A 47 -18.72 -5.22 -1.65
N SER A 48 -17.40 -5.16 -1.57
CA SER A 48 -16.69 -4.39 -0.54
C SER A 48 -16.96 -2.89 -0.68
N TRP A 49 -17.03 -2.40 -1.92
CA TRP A 49 -17.25 -0.98 -2.20
C TRP A 49 -18.72 -0.55 -2.15
N LYS A 50 -19.68 -1.48 -2.24
CA LYS A 50 -21.12 -1.18 -2.26
C LYS A 50 -21.62 -0.35 -1.07
N LYS A 51 -20.98 -0.45 0.10
CA LYS A 51 -21.36 0.33 1.30
C LYS A 51 -21.00 1.82 1.15
N LEU A 52 -19.89 2.11 0.45
CA LEU A 52 -19.41 3.46 0.19
C LEU A 52 -19.97 4.02 -1.12
N TRP A 53 -20.16 3.15 -2.12
CA TRP A 53 -20.66 3.51 -3.45
C TRP A 53 -21.85 2.60 -3.85
N PRO A 54 -23.07 2.91 -3.39
CA PRO A 54 -24.24 2.04 -3.63
C PRO A 54 -24.61 1.86 -5.11
N SER A 55 -24.38 2.87 -5.96
CA SER A 55 -24.65 2.83 -7.40
C SER A 55 -23.64 2.03 -8.22
N LEU A 56 -22.59 1.48 -7.60
CA LEU A 56 -21.54 0.70 -8.28
C LEU A 56 -22.05 -0.61 -8.89
N ALA A 57 -23.14 -1.18 -8.35
CA ALA A 57 -23.63 -2.50 -8.74
C ALA A 57 -24.37 -2.53 -10.08
N ASP A 58 -24.85 -1.38 -10.57
CA ASP A 58 -25.69 -1.30 -11.77
C ASP A 58 -24.88 -0.97 -13.05
N SER A 59 -23.60 -0.64 -12.89
CA SER A 59 -22.69 -0.32 -13.99
C SER A 59 -22.15 -1.60 -14.65
N SER A 60 -22.97 -2.23 -15.49
CA SER A 60 -22.57 -3.37 -16.34
C SER A 60 -21.97 -2.94 -17.69
N LYS A 61 -21.74 -1.64 -17.90
CA LYS A 61 -21.13 -1.10 -19.11
C LYS A 61 -19.84 -0.38 -18.78
N GLY A 62 -18.74 -0.89 -19.32
CA GLY A 62 -17.42 -0.28 -19.30
C GLY A 62 -17.37 0.95 -20.21
N GLU A 63 -18.03 2.02 -19.79
CA GLU A 63 -17.63 3.36 -20.23
C GLU A 63 -16.56 3.80 -19.23
N GLN A 64 -15.32 3.83 -19.71
CA GLN A 64 -14.21 4.49 -19.03
C GLN A 64 -14.46 5.99 -19.11
N GLY A 65 -15.46 6.45 -18.34
CA GLY A 65 -15.70 7.86 -18.11
C GLY A 65 -14.53 8.41 -17.33
N GLU A 66 -14.00 9.55 -17.78
CA GLU A 66 -13.04 10.35 -17.03
C GLU A 66 -13.53 10.50 -15.59
N ALA A 67 -12.73 10.03 -14.64
CA ALA A 67 -13.06 10.07 -13.23
C ALA A 67 -13.26 11.52 -12.81
N ASN A 68 -14.52 11.93 -12.67
CA ASN A 68 -14.87 13.30 -12.37
C ASN A 68 -14.71 13.53 -10.86
N THR A 69 -13.83 14.48 -10.52
CA THR A 69 -13.55 14.93 -9.15
C THR A 69 -14.83 15.21 -8.35
N SER A 70 -15.87 15.71 -9.03
CA SER A 70 -17.19 16.03 -8.48
C SER A 70 -18.00 14.81 -8.01
N GLU A 71 -17.79 13.62 -8.57
CA GLU A 71 -18.45 12.39 -8.11
C GLU A 71 -17.68 11.73 -6.95
N ILE A 72 -16.36 11.84 -6.96
CA ILE A 72 -15.47 11.13 -6.03
C ILE A 72 -15.34 11.86 -4.69
N LEU A 73 -15.24 13.19 -4.70
CA LEU A 73 -15.04 13.99 -3.50
C LEU A 73 -16.12 13.77 -2.42
N PRO A 74 -17.43 13.73 -2.75
CA PRO A 74 -18.47 13.44 -1.76
C PRO A 74 -18.35 12.05 -1.13
N LEU A 75 -17.87 11.06 -1.89
CA LEU A 75 -17.71 9.68 -1.43
C LEU A 75 -16.53 9.55 -0.46
N ILE A 76 -15.41 10.22 -0.75
CA ILE A 76 -14.24 10.24 0.13
C ILE A 76 -14.59 10.85 1.48
N LYS A 77 -15.36 11.94 1.49
CA LYS A 77 -15.82 12.59 2.74
C LYS A 77 -16.72 11.72 3.61
N CYS A 78 -17.26 10.63 3.06
CA CYS A 78 -18.04 9.65 3.82
C CYS A 78 -17.16 8.59 4.52
N ILE A 79 -15.85 8.57 4.24
CA ILE A 79 -14.88 7.69 4.90
C ILE A 79 -14.44 8.37 6.21
N PRO A 80 -14.57 7.69 7.38
CA PRO A 80 -14.12 8.24 8.65
C PRO A 80 -12.63 8.62 8.61
N GLY A 81 -12.30 9.87 8.97
CA GLY A 81 -10.93 10.39 8.91
C GLY A 81 -10.52 10.99 7.56
N CYS A 82 -11.47 11.21 6.65
CA CYS A 82 -11.25 11.89 5.36
C CYS A 82 -12.25 13.04 5.13
N GLU A 83 -12.85 13.57 6.20
CA GLU A 83 -13.88 14.62 6.13
C GLU A 83 -13.35 15.94 5.53
N ASP A 84 -12.06 16.20 5.70
CA ASP A 84 -11.31 17.37 5.23
C ASP A 84 -10.76 17.24 3.81
N ALA A 85 -10.99 16.10 3.14
CA ALA A 85 -10.56 15.90 1.76
C ALA A 85 -11.00 17.05 0.86
N THR A 86 -10.08 17.57 0.05
CA THR A 86 -10.32 18.69 -0.86
C THR A 86 -10.32 18.22 -2.30
N GLU A 87 -10.84 19.05 -3.21
CA GLU A 87 -10.74 18.78 -4.64
C GLU A 87 -9.28 18.60 -5.08
N HIS A 88 -8.37 19.42 -4.54
CA HIS A 88 -6.94 19.27 -4.78
C HIS A 88 -6.42 17.88 -4.40
N THR A 89 -6.81 17.36 -3.22
CA THR A 89 -6.45 16.00 -2.77
C THR A 89 -6.89 14.94 -3.78
N VAL A 90 -8.14 15.04 -4.27
CA VAL A 90 -8.71 14.09 -5.23
C VAL A 90 -8.00 14.21 -6.58
N THR A 91 -7.74 15.42 -7.05
CA THR A 91 -7.03 15.67 -8.31
C THR A 91 -5.61 15.12 -8.27
N VAL A 92 -4.88 15.29 -7.16
CA VAL A 92 -3.55 14.70 -6.98
C VAL A 92 -3.62 13.17 -7.08
N TRP A 93 -4.59 12.53 -6.43
CA TRP A 93 -4.76 11.07 -6.50
C TRP A 93 -5.10 10.57 -7.90
N LEU A 94 -6.00 11.26 -8.61
CA LEU A 94 -6.39 10.89 -9.97
C LEU A 94 -5.27 11.13 -10.99
N SER A 95 -4.39 12.09 -10.71
CA SER A 95 -3.26 12.44 -11.58
C SER A 95 -2.00 11.61 -11.29
N CYS A 96 -1.99 10.76 -10.25
CA CYS A 96 -0.82 9.94 -9.90
C CYS A 96 -0.39 9.03 -11.06
N ASP A 97 -1.34 8.49 -11.84
CA ASP A 97 -1.03 7.55 -12.92
C ASP A 97 -0.44 8.19 -14.19
N THR A 98 -0.49 9.52 -14.30
CA THR A 98 0.01 10.24 -15.49
C THR A 98 1.53 10.31 -15.57
N GLU A 99 2.22 10.35 -14.42
CA GLU A 99 3.69 10.43 -14.37
C GLU A 99 4.37 9.32 -13.54
N ALA A 100 3.67 8.68 -12.58
CA ALA A 100 4.27 7.70 -11.69
C ALA A 100 4.36 6.26 -12.25
N ASN A 101 3.73 5.98 -13.38
CA ASN A 101 3.82 4.68 -14.06
C ASN A 101 4.96 4.61 -15.09
N GLN A 102 5.93 5.53 -15.04
CA GLN A 102 7.18 5.34 -15.78
C GLN A 102 7.86 4.08 -15.25
N LEU A 103 7.88 3.02 -16.09
CA LEU A 103 8.65 1.82 -15.82
C LEU A 103 10.13 2.19 -15.90
N TYR A 104 10.73 2.47 -14.75
CA TYR A 104 12.16 2.71 -14.69
C TYR A 104 12.90 1.40 -14.98
N THR A 105 13.89 1.49 -15.86
CA THR A 105 14.91 0.46 -16.06
C THR A 105 15.82 0.37 -14.83
N ASP A 106 16.50 -0.76 -14.65
CA ASP A 106 17.42 -0.97 -13.53
C ASP A 106 18.50 0.14 -13.50
N GLU A 107 18.96 0.59 -14.67
CA GLU A 107 19.95 1.66 -14.84
C GLU A 107 19.41 3.02 -14.38
N GLU A 108 18.15 3.33 -14.68
CA GLU A 108 17.49 4.57 -14.25
C GLU A 108 17.25 4.58 -12.74
N ILE A 109 16.84 3.44 -12.16
CA ILE A 109 16.68 3.29 -10.70
C ILE A 109 18.01 3.49 -10.00
N ILE A 110 19.08 2.85 -10.50
CA ILE A 110 20.43 2.99 -9.92
C ILE A 110 20.89 4.45 -9.98
N SER A 111 20.66 5.13 -11.12
CA SER A 111 20.98 6.54 -11.28
C SER A 111 20.23 7.43 -10.28
N LEU A 112 18.93 7.21 -10.10
CA LEU A 112 18.11 7.97 -9.14
C LEU A 112 18.54 7.76 -7.69
N VAL A 113 18.97 6.55 -7.32
CA VAL A 113 19.40 6.24 -5.95
C VAL A 113 20.80 6.78 -5.67
N GLN A 114 21.69 6.78 -6.67
CA GLN A 114 23.05 7.28 -6.52
C GLN A 114 23.12 8.81 -6.54
N ASN A 115 22.16 9.47 -7.18
CA ASN A 115 22.02 10.92 -7.17
C ASN A 115 21.12 11.37 -6.00
N LYS A 116 21.67 12.02 -4.96
CA LYS A 116 20.85 12.76 -3.97
C LYS A 116 21.56 14.03 -3.50
N PRO A 117 20.87 15.17 -3.27
CA PRO A 117 19.44 15.48 -3.52
C PRO A 117 19.23 16.41 -4.72
N GLN A 118 18.11 16.22 -5.43
CA GLN A 118 17.43 17.34 -6.07
C GLN A 118 16.79 18.13 -4.95
N ASP A 119 17.20 19.38 -4.88
CA ASP A 119 16.74 20.40 -3.97
C ASP A 119 15.21 20.51 -4.07
N TYR A 120 14.48 19.98 -3.09
CA TYR A 120 13.05 20.25 -2.90
C TYR A 120 12.85 21.62 -2.21
N SER A 121 13.72 22.60 -2.50
CA SER A 121 13.68 23.96 -1.94
C SER A 121 12.56 24.83 -2.53
N ASP A 122 11.39 24.26 -2.79
CA ASP A 122 10.19 25.04 -3.10
C ASP A 122 8.91 24.44 -2.48
N LEU A 123 9.06 23.75 -1.35
CA LEU A 123 7.94 23.51 -0.45
C LEU A 123 8.15 24.45 0.74
N GLU A 124 7.25 25.44 0.86
CA GLU A 124 7.27 26.49 1.86
C GLU A 124 7.77 25.99 3.22
N GLU A 125 8.73 26.75 3.76
CA GLU A 125 9.27 26.68 5.11
C GLU A 125 8.14 26.59 6.13
N THR A 126 7.73 25.36 6.45
CA THR A 126 7.06 25.06 7.69
C THR A 126 8.12 24.41 8.57
N ASP A 127 8.45 25.12 9.64
CA ASP A 127 9.43 24.82 10.70
C ASP A 127 9.32 23.35 11.18
N GLU A 128 9.93 22.41 10.45
CA GLU A 128 10.06 21.00 10.84
C GLU A 128 11.40 20.81 11.57
N PRO A 129 11.42 20.11 12.72
CA PRO A 129 12.62 20.01 13.52
C PRO A 129 13.70 19.24 12.77
N GLU A 130 14.89 19.84 12.70
CA GLU A 130 16.13 19.24 12.25
C GLU A 130 16.22 17.79 12.72
N TYR A 131 16.05 16.84 11.80
CA TYR A 131 16.11 15.43 12.12
C TYR A 131 17.54 15.12 12.52
N VAL A 132 17.80 15.04 13.82
CA VAL A 132 19.10 14.62 14.34
C VAL A 132 19.30 13.18 13.87
N LEU A 133 20.10 13.02 12.83
CA LEU A 133 20.51 11.71 12.33
C LEU A 133 21.37 11.04 13.39
N VAL A 134 20.76 10.16 14.17
CA VAL A 134 21.46 9.31 15.12
C VAL A 134 22.41 8.42 14.33
N SER A 135 23.72 8.53 14.62
CA SER A 135 24.73 7.69 13.99
C SER A 135 24.49 6.22 14.34
N HIS A 136 24.86 5.29 13.45
CA HIS A 136 24.78 3.85 13.72
C HIS A 136 25.46 3.45 15.03
N SER A 137 26.56 4.11 15.40
CA SER A 137 27.26 3.88 16.68
C SER A 137 26.45 4.36 17.89
N GLU A 138 25.72 5.45 17.74
CA GLU A 138 24.94 6.08 18.81
C GLU A 138 23.67 5.28 19.11
N ALA A 139 23.00 4.79 18.06
CA ALA A 139 21.87 3.86 18.20
C ALA A 139 22.30 2.53 18.86
N ALA A 140 23.47 2.00 18.50
CA ALA A 140 24.02 0.78 19.09
C ALA A 140 24.35 0.96 20.58
N ASN A 141 24.99 2.07 20.95
CA ASN A 141 25.31 2.38 22.35
C ASN A 141 24.05 2.57 23.19
N ALA A 142 23.01 3.23 22.66
CA ALA A 142 21.75 3.42 23.37
C ALA A 142 21.06 2.09 23.71
N LEU A 143 21.14 1.10 22.81
CA LEU A 143 20.58 -0.23 23.03
C LEU A 143 21.36 -1.02 24.10
N GLU A 144 22.68 -0.88 24.14
CA GLU A 144 23.52 -1.52 25.16
C GLU A 144 23.28 -0.94 26.56
N ILE A 145 22.98 0.37 26.66
CA ILE A 145 22.62 1.02 27.93
C ILE A 145 21.23 0.60 28.42
N ALA A 146 20.34 0.20 27.50
CA ALA A 146 18.95 -0.16 27.81
C ALA A 146 18.74 -1.65 28.17
N LEU A 147 19.75 -2.51 27.98
CA LEU A 147 19.74 -3.95 28.28
C LEU A 147 20.39 -4.26 29.63
#